data_AF-A0A383E433-F1
#
_entry.id   AF-A0A383E433-F1
#
_cell.length_a   1.000
_cell.length_b   1.000
_cell.length_c   1.000
_cell.angle_alpha   90.00
_cell.angle_beta   90.00
_cell.angle_gamma   90.00
#
_symmetry.space_group_name_H-M   'P 1'
#
loop_
_entity.id
_entity.type
_entity.pdbx_description
1 polymer ?
#
loop_
_entity_poly.entity_id
_entity_poly.type
_entity_poly.pdbx_seq_one_letter_code
_entity_poly.pdbx_strand_id
1 'polypeptide(L)'
;MSLIIVQPDFSTAILLGIIGGIMLFIGGANFAHLSAASATGLCVAIPVLLMEPYRWERVRAWLNRTEDISAIGYQAYQSLISLGNGGFLGLGLGNSMEKNMFLPEPHTDFIFSIIGEEIGFIGILFILTLFLLFFQRGIRIAKDCSDPYGVLLALGISFSIILYSFVNAAVVANVIPVTGLSMPLISYGGSGLVINLASIGILLNISQAKRSVLRQNEWKPKLYG
;
A
#
# COMPACT_ATOMS: atom_id res chain seq x y z
N MET A 1 0.44 -18.14 2.40
CA MET A 1 0.46 -17.69 0.99
C MET A 1 -0.29 -18.63 0.05
N SER A 2 -0.17 -19.95 0.20
CA SER A 2 -0.83 -20.93 -0.69
C SER A 2 -2.35 -20.74 -0.83
N LEU A 3 -3.06 -20.40 0.25
CA LEU A 3 -4.52 -20.20 0.21
C LEU A 3 -4.94 -18.96 -0.60
N ILE A 4 -4.10 -17.92 -0.62
CA ILE A 4 -4.36 -16.68 -1.36
C ILE A 4 -4.10 -16.91 -2.86
N ILE A 5 -3.07 -17.70 -3.18
CA ILE A 5 -2.76 -18.09 -4.56
C ILE A 5 -3.91 -18.90 -5.17
N VAL A 6 -4.61 -19.71 -4.35
CA VAL A 6 -5.81 -20.46 -4.73
C VAL A 6 -7.04 -19.55 -4.94
N GLN A 7 -7.08 -18.36 -4.33
CA GLN A 7 -8.09 -17.31 -4.53
C GLN A 7 -7.77 -16.38 -5.73
N PRO A 8 -7.07 -16.89 -6.74
CA PRO A 8 -6.25 -16.17 -7.72
C PRO A 8 -5.55 -14.84 -7.39
N ASP A 9 -5.51 -14.35 -6.14
CA ASP A 9 -4.97 -13.02 -5.81
C ASP A 9 -3.44 -13.01 -5.62
N PHE A 10 -2.74 -12.96 -6.75
CA PHE A 10 -1.28 -13.00 -6.79
C PHE A 10 -0.62 -11.73 -6.24
N SER A 11 -1.22 -10.56 -6.48
CA SER A 11 -0.66 -9.28 -6.08
C SER A 11 -0.68 -9.10 -4.57
N THR A 12 -1.78 -9.48 -3.90
CA THR A 12 -1.85 -9.51 -2.44
C THR A 12 -0.87 -10.52 -1.84
N ALA A 13 -0.72 -11.70 -2.46
CA ALA A 13 0.23 -12.71 -2.00
C ALA A 13 1.70 -12.20 -2.04
N ILE A 14 2.09 -11.50 -3.10
CA ILE A 14 3.43 -10.88 -3.19
C ILE A 14 3.61 -9.82 -2.10
N LEU A 15 2.66 -8.90 -1.96
CA LEU A 15 2.75 -7.81 -0.98
C LEU A 15 2.83 -8.34 0.45
N LEU A 16 2.02 -9.33 0.80
CA LEU A 16 2.11 -9.99 2.11
C LEU A 16 3.43 -10.73 2.29
N GLY A 17 3.98 -11.33 1.22
CA GLY A 17 5.31 -11.93 1.23
C GLY A 17 6.42 -10.90 1.52
N ILE A 18 6.35 -9.73 0.88
CA ILE A 18 7.28 -8.62 1.10
C ILE A 18 7.15 -8.09 2.53
N ILE A 19 5.93 -7.82 3.00
CA ILE A 19 5.67 -7.36 4.38
C ILE A 19 6.19 -8.38 5.38
N GLY A 20 5.89 -9.67 5.18
CA GLY A 20 6.38 -10.75 6.03
C GLY A 20 7.92 -10.83 6.04
N GLY A 21 8.56 -10.69 4.87
CA GLY A 21 10.03 -10.62 4.76
C GLY A 21 10.63 -9.45 5.51
N ILE A 22 10.03 -8.26 5.38
CA ILE A 22 10.43 -7.05 6.13
C ILE A 22 10.29 -7.28 7.64
N MET A 23 9.18 -7.87 8.10
CA MET A 23 8.96 -8.18 9.50
C MET A 23 9.98 -9.20 10.05
N LEU A 24 10.30 -10.24 9.28
CA LEU A 24 11.33 -11.22 9.65
C LEU A 24 12.72 -10.59 9.73
N PHE A 25 13.04 -9.70 8.78
CA PHE A 25 14.30 -8.95 8.80
C PHE A 25 14.41 -8.06 10.05
N ILE A 26 13.34 -7.33 10.37
CA ILE A 26 13.26 -6.50 11.59
C ILE A 26 13.35 -7.35 12.86
N GLY A 27 12.75 -8.54 12.84
CA GLY A 27 12.83 -9.52 13.93
C GLY A 27 14.21 -10.15 14.14
N GLY A 28 15.22 -9.80 13.34
CA GLY A 28 16.59 -10.29 13.47
C GLY A 28 16.85 -11.63 12.78
N ALA A 29 16.04 -12.02 11.79
CA ALA A 29 16.29 -13.24 11.03
C ALA A 29 17.64 -13.19 10.29
N ASN A 30 18.36 -14.31 10.28
CA ASN A 30 19.63 -14.43 9.56
C ASN A 30 19.46 -14.10 8.07
N PHE A 31 20.33 -13.23 7.53
CA PHE A 31 20.29 -12.81 6.13
C PHE A 31 20.40 -13.99 5.14
N ALA A 32 21.13 -15.03 5.50
CA ALA A 32 21.22 -16.27 4.71
C ALA A 32 19.87 -17.00 4.60
N HIS A 33 19.11 -17.09 5.70
CA HIS A 33 17.79 -17.70 5.69
C HIS A 33 16.78 -16.83 4.94
N LEU A 34 16.88 -15.51 5.09
CA LEU A 34 16.00 -14.57 4.39
C LEU A 34 16.23 -14.62 2.88
N SER A 35 17.48 -14.59 2.43
CA SER A 35 17.83 -14.70 1.00
C SER A 35 17.45 -16.06 0.42
N ALA A 36 17.65 -17.15 1.15
CA ALA A 36 17.20 -18.48 0.74
C ALA A 36 15.65 -18.58 0.64
N ALA A 37 14.93 -17.99 1.60
CA ALA A 37 13.47 -17.93 1.56
C ALA A 37 12.96 -17.08 0.40
N SER A 38 13.57 -15.91 0.14
CA SER A 38 13.26 -15.06 -1.00
C SER A 38 13.53 -15.76 -2.33
N ALA A 39 14.66 -16.45 -2.46
CA ALA A 39 15.00 -17.22 -3.66
C ALA A 39 13.98 -18.34 -3.91
N THR A 40 13.64 -19.10 -2.87
CA THR A 40 12.62 -20.16 -2.96
C THR A 40 11.25 -19.58 -3.33
N GLY A 41 10.89 -18.45 -2.72
CA GLY A 41 9.66 -17.73 -3.05
C GLY A 41 9.58 -17.31 -4.51
N LEU A 42 10.67 -16.76 -5.07
CA LEU A 42 10.75 -16.41 -6.50
C LEU A 42 10.67 -17.63 -7.40
N CYS A 43 11.34 -18.73 -7.05
CA CYS A 43 11.28 -19.99 -7.79
C CYS A 43 9.86 -20.55 -7.88
N VAL A 44 8.99 -20.29 -6.90
CA VAL A 44 7.57 -20.69 -6.92
C VAL A 44 6.71 -19.63 -7.61
N ALA A 45 6.97 -18.34 -7.37
CA ALA A 45 6.16 -17.25 -7.90
C ALA A 45 6.25 -17.12 -9.43
N ILE A 46 7.43 -17.33 -10.02
CA ILE A 46 7.64 -17.21 -11.47
C ILE A 46 6.82 -18.24 -12.26
N PRO A 47 6.88 -19.55 -11.98
CA PRO A 47 6.01 -20.53 -12.62
C PRO A 47 4.52 -20.22 -12.44
N VAL A 48 4.11 -19.86 -11.22
CA VAL A 48 2.70 -19.54 -10.90
C VAL A 48 2.19 -18.31 -11.67
N LEU A 49 3.07 -17.36 -11.99
CA LEU A 49 2.75 -16.22 -12.85
C LEU A 49 2.60 -16.65 -14.31
N LEU A 50 3.41 -17.59 -14.78
CA LEU A 50 3.39 -18.08 -16.17
C LEU A 50 2.26 -19.09 -16.45
N MET A 51 1.78 -19.79 -15.42
CA MET A 51 0.72 -20.80 -15.56
C MET A 51 -0.65 -20.19 -15.91
N GLU A 52 -0.93 -18.96 -15.47
CA GLU A 52 -2.22 -18.32 -15.68
C GLU A 52 -2.15 -17.30 -16.82
N PRO A 53 -2.88 -17.49 -17.94
CA PRO A 53 -2.80 -16.63 -19.12
C PRO A 53 -3.05 -15.15 -18.82
N TYR A 54 -3.98 -14.87 -17.91
CA TYR A 54 -4.34 -13.53 -17.46
C TYR A 54 -3.19 -12.78 -16.76
N ARG A 55 -2.40 -13.47 -15.93
CA ARG A 55 -1.27 -12.85 -15.20
C ARG A 55 -0.15 -12.49 -16.16
N TRP A 56 0.12 -13.37 -17.11
CA TRP A 56 1.09 -13.13 -18.16
C TRP A 56 0.65 -12.03 -19.14
N GLU A 57 -0.65 -11.92 -19.41
CA GLU A 57 -1.21 -10.83 -20.21
C GLU A 57 -1.00 -9.46 -19.56
N ARG A 58 -1.16 -9.32 -18.23
CA ARG A 58 -0.84 -8.08 -17.51
C ARG A 58 0.62 -7.64 -17.70
N VAL A 59 1.56 -8.60 -17.65
CA VAL A 59 2.99 -8.33 -17.83
C VAL A 59 3.30 -8.01 -19.29
N ARG A 60 2.73 -8.76 -20.24
CA ARG A 60 2.89 -8.50 -21.68
C ARG A 60 2.30 -7.16 -22.10
N ALA A 61 1.11 -6.81 -21.63
CA ALA A 61 0.48 -5.51 -21.92
C ALA A 61 1.31 -4.35 -21.37
N TRP A 62 1.99 -4.54 -20.23
CA TRP A 62 2.91 -3.54 -19.68
C TRP A 62 4.22 -3.43 -20.49
N LEU A 63 4.77 -4.54 -21.00
CA LEU A 63 5.98 -4.56 -21.82
C LEU A 63 5.74 -4.05 -23.26
N ASN A 64 4.69 -4.53 -23.92
CA ASN A 64 4.35 -4.23 -25.32
C ASN A 64 3.29 -3.12 -25.38
N ARG A 65 3.69 -1.92 -24.96
CA ARG A 65 2.81 -0.75 -24.80
C ARG A 65 2.08 -0.27 -26.06
N THR A 66 2.46 -0.75 -27.25
CA THR A 66 2.07 -0.16 -28.54
C THR A 66 1.20 -1.04 -29.45
N GLU A 67 1.06 -2.34 -29.18
CA GLU A 67 0.52 -3.27 -30.21
C GLU A 67 -0.80 -3.95 -29.86
N ASP A 68 -1.15 -4.13 -28.58
CA ASP A 68 -2.42 -4.75 -28.18
C ASP A 68 -3.09 -3.97 -27.04
N ILE A 69 -4.14 -3.21 -27.36
CA ILE A 69 -5.01 -2.59 -26.35
C ILE A 69 -5.95 -3.67 -25.80
N SER A 70 -5.38 -4.63 -25.06
CA SER A 70 -6.17 -5.46 -24.15
C SER A 70 -6.91 -4.54 -23.16
N ALA A 71 -8.06 -4.98 -22.65
CA ALA A 71 -8.86 -4.17 -21.71
C ALA A 71 -8.06 -3.70 -20.48
N ILE A 72 -7.04 -4.47 -20.08
CA ILE A 72 -6.14 -4.13 -18.97
C ILE A 72 -5.10 -3.08 -19.38
N GLY A 73 -4.50 -3.23 -20.57
CA GLY A 73 -3.58 -2.23 -21.11
C GLY A 73 -4.26 -0.88 -21.31
N TYR A 74 -5.53 -0.91 -21.72
CA TYR A 74 -6.38 0.27 -21.83
C TYR A 74 -6.52 1.02 -20.50
N GLN A 75 -6.85 0.32 -19.41
CA GLN A 75 -6.98 0.91 -18.07
C GLN A 75 -5.69 1.62 -17.62
N ALA A 76 -4.54 0.96 -17.77
CA ALA A 76 -3.24 1.51 -17.37
C ALA A 76 -2.76 2.68 -18.25
N TYR A 77 -3.16 2.70 -19.53
CA TYR A 77 -2.86 3.77 -20.45
C TYR A 77 -3.73 5.00 -20.17
N GLN A 78 -5.03 4.78 -19.96
CA GLN A 78 -6.01 5.81 -19.65
C GLN A 78 -5.68 6.47 -18.29
N SER A 79 -5.30 5.69 -17.27
CA SER A 79 -4.84 6.24 -15.98
C SER A 79 -3.63 7.17 -16.10
N LEU A 80 -2.72 6.88 -17.05
CA LEU A 80 -1.56 7.73 -17.32
C LEU A 80 -1.96 9.03 -18.03
N ILE A 81 -2.95 8.97 -18.93
CA ILE A 81 -3.53 10.14 -19.59
C ILE A 81 -4.22 11.06 -18.57
N SER A 82 -5.08 10.54 -17.69
CA SER A 82 -5.65 11.29 -16.56
C SER A 82 -4.58 12.06 -15.78
N LEU A 83 -3.49 11.37 -15.42
CA LEU A 83 -2.41 11.96 -14.64
C LEU A 83 -1.66 13.06 -15.42
N GLY A 84 -1.53 12.90 -16.74
CA GLY A 84 -0.99 13.92 -17.64
C GLY A 84 -1.92 15.14 -17.79
N ASN A 85 -3.22 14.93 -17.87
CA ASN A 85 -4.23 15.98 -18.03
C ASN A 85 -4.33 16.91 -16.82
N GLY A 86 -4.04 16.40 -15.61
CA GLY A 86 -4.04 17.21 -14.39
C GLY A 86 -2.99 18.32 -14.36
N GLY A 87 -1.93 18.24 -15.17
CA GLY A 87 -0.87 19.26 -15.17
C GLY A 87 -0.31 19.55 -13.76
N PHE A 88 0.08 20.80 -13.50
CA PHE A 88 0.70 21.15 -12.21
C PHE A 88 -0.31 21.42 -11.08
N LEU A 89 -1.47 22.02 -11.40
CA LEU A 89 -2.47 22.52 -10.45
C LEU A 89 -3.82 21.78 -10.49
N GLY A 90 -4.01 20.86 -11.44
CA GLY A 90 -5.25 20.12 -11.60
C GLY A 90 -6.31 20.85 -12.43
N LEU A 91 -7.35 20.11 -12.81
CA LEU A 91 -8.53 20.64 -13.51
C LEU A 91 -9.61 21.19 -12.54
N GLY A 92 -9.42 21.01 -11.23
CA GLY A 92 -10.37 21.36 -10.17
C GLY A 92 -11.18 20.16 -9.70
N LEU A 93 -11.55 20.17 -8.40
CA LEU A 93 -12.29 19.09 -7.76
C LEU A 93 -13.62 18.82 -8.47
N GLY A 94 -13.85 17.56 -8.83
CA GLY A 94 -15.07 17.13 -9.53
C GLY A 94 -15.11 17.43 -11.03
N ASN A 95 -14.09 18.07 -11.61
CA ASN A 95 -14.00 18.32 -13.05
C ASN A 95 -13.23 17.23 -13.83
N SER A 96 -12.98 16.06 -13.23
CA SER A 96 -12.35 14.93 -13.94
C SER A 96 -13.17 14.51 -15.15
N MET A 97 -12.58 14.61 -16.34
CA MET A 97 -13.23 14.19 -17.58
C MET A 97 -13.27 12.66 -17.70
N GLU A 98 -12.28 11.97 -17.13
CA GLU A 98 -12.19 10.50 -17.19
C GLU A 98 -13.07 9.77 -16.18
N LYS A 99 -13.58 10.47 -15.16
CA LYS A 99 -14.50 9.93 -14.15
C LYS A 99 -15.81 9.38 -14.75
N ASN A 100 -16.22 9.89 -15.91
CA ASN A 100 -17.57 9.69 -16.42
C ASN A 100 -17.69 8.78 -17.66
N MET A 101 -16.59 8.41 -18.37
CA MET A 101 -16.73 7.73 -19.67
C MET A 101 -15.65 6.70 -20.08
N PHE A 102 -14.47 6.61 -19.42
CA PHE A 102 -13.32 5.88 -20.02
C PHE A 102 -12.55 4.88 -19.13
N LEU A 103 -12.71 4.87 -17.80
CA LEU A 103 -12.12 3.82 -16.95
C LEU A 103 -13.19 2.85 -16.40
N PRO A 104 -13.07 1.54 -16.63
CA PRO A 104 -13.72 0.55 -15.78
C PRO A 104 -13.08 0.60 -14.38
N GLU A 105 -13.91 0.75 -13.35
CA GLU A 105 -13.53 0.86 -11.92
C GLU A 105 -12.57 2.02 -11.54
N PRO A 106 -12.88 3.28 -11.91
CA PRO A 106 -12.04 4.44 -11.60
C PRO A 106 -11.88 4.67 -10.09
N HIS A 107 -12.89 4.27 -9.31
CA HIS A 107 -13.03 4.63 -7.90
C HIS A 107 -12.31 3.71 -6.92
N THR A 108 -11.82 2.55 -7.40
CA THR A 108 -11.13 1.55 -6.56
C THR A 108 -9.64 1.57 -6.86
N ASP A 109 -9.24 0.94 -7.95
CA ASP A 109 -7.84 0.61 -8.23
C ASP A 109 -7.08 1.76 -8.90
N PHE A 110 -7.80 2.69 -9.53
CA PHE A 110 -7.24 3.84 -10.22
C PHE A 110 -7.64 5.19 -9.60
N ILE A 111 -8.12 5.21 -8.35
CA ILE A 111 -8.56 6.45 -7.68
C ILE A 111 -7.45 7.53 -7.65
N PHE A 112 -6.19 7.10 -7.61
CA PHE A 112 -5.04 7.99 -7.61
C PHE A 112 -4.87 8.74 -8.95
N SER A 113 -5.31 8.20 -10.09
CA SER A 113 -5.26 8.90 -11.38
C SER A 113 -6.26 10.05 -11.43
N ILE A 114 -7.46 9.82 -10.89
CA ILE A 114 -8.52 10.84 -10.77
C ILE A 114 -8.06 11.97 -9.88
N ILE A 115 -7.50 11.65 -8.70
CA ILE A 115 -6.97 12.67 -7.80
C ILE A 115 -5.83 13.47 -8.47
N GLY A 116 -5.02 12.79 -9.27
CA GLY A 116 -4.00 13.41 -10.10
C GLY A 116 -4.56 14.38 -11.14
N GLU A 117 -5.66 14.03 -11.78
CA GLU A 117 -6.35 14.87 -12.74
C GLU A 117 -6.98 16.11 -12.07
N GLU A 118 -7.61 15.94 -10.90
CA GLU A 118 -8.36 17.01 -10.22
C GLU A 118 -7.46 18.01 -9.50
N ILE A 119 -6.42 17.53 -8.81
CA ILE A 119 -5.56 18.34 -7.93
C ILE A 119 -4.17 18.56 -8.55
N GLY A 120 -3.86 17.87 -9.64
CA GLY A 120 -2.60 17.99 -10.35
C GLY A 120 -1.42 17.38 -9.60
N PHE A 121 -0.23 17.65 -10.14
CA PHE A 121 1.03 17.18 -9.59
C PHE A 121 1.25 17.59 -8.13
N ILE A 122 0.89 18.83 -7.75
CA ILE A 122 1.04 19.30 -6.37
C ILE A 122 0.18 18.48 -5.40
N GLY A 123 -1.07 18.16 -5.79
CA GLY A 123 -1.98 17.35 -4.98
C GLY A 123 -1.48 15.94 -4.75
N ILE A 124 -1.02 15.28 -5.82
CA ILE A 124 -0.38 13.96 -5.75
C ILE A 124 0.80 13.98 -4.77
N LEU A 125 1.70 14.95 -4.92
CA LEU A 125 2.91 15.06 -4.10
C LEU A 125 2.55 15.30 -2.63
N PHE A 126 1.53 16.12 -2.37
CA PHE A 126 0.99 16.33 -1.03
C PHE A 126 0.46 15.01 -0.42
N ILE A 127 -0.33 14.23 -1.16
CA ILE A 127 -0.87 12.95 -0.68
C ILE A 127 0.24 11.93 -0.39
N LEU A 128 1.21 11.78 -1.30
CA LEU A 128 2.36 10.90 -1.07
C LEU A 128 3.16 11.33 0.17
N THR A 129 3.31 12.65 0.37
CA THR A 129 3.95 13.20 1.57
C THR A 129 3.16 12.85 2.83
N LEU A 130 1.82 12.91 2.81
CA LEU A 130 1.00 12.49 3.95
C LEU A 130 1.18 11.00 4.29
N PHE A 131 1.26 10.12 3.30
CA PHE A 131 1.57 8.71 3.55
C PHE A 131 2.98 8.51 4.13
N LEU A 132 3.98 9.25 3.64
CA LEU A 132 5.32 9.22 4.22
C LEU A 132 5.33 9.72 5.67
N LEU A 133 4.60 10.79 5.98
CA LEU A 133 4.45 11.29 7.34
C LEU A 133 3.74 10.27 8.24
N PHE A 134 2.69 9.61 7.73
CA PHE A 134 2.02 8.52 8.43
C PHE A 134 2.99 7.39 8.76
N PHE A 135 3.77 6.95 7.78
CA PHE A 135 4.77 5.90 7.96
C PHE A 135 5.86 6.31 8.97
N GLN A 136 6.34 7.56 8.90
CA GLN A 136 7.28 8.12 9.87
C GLN A 136 6.72 8.11 11.30
N ARG A 137 5.43 8.43 11.46
CA ARG A 137 4.73 8.33 12.76
C ARG A 137 4.63 6.88 13.23
N GLY A 138 4.33 5.95 12.33
CA GLY A 138 4.33 4.51 12.59
C GLY A 138 5.66 4.00 13.13
N ILE A 139 6.77 4.35 12.47
CA ILE A 139 8.13 4.04 12.94
C ILE A 139 8.39 4.67 14.31
N ARG A 140 7.97 5.91 14.54
CA ARG A 140 8.15 6.56 15.85
C ARG A 140 7.42 5.79 16.95
N ILE A 141 6.16 5.39 16.72
CA ILE A 141 5.39 4.57 17.66
C ILE A 141 6.12 3.27 17.97
N ALA A 142 6.66 2.60 16.95
CA ALA A 142 7.43 1.37 17.13
C ALA A 142 8.70 1.59 17.97
N LYS A 143 9.50 2.62 17.66
CA LYS A 143 10.73 2.96 18.42
C LYS A 143 10.46 3.30 19.88
N ASP A 144 9.29 3.87 20.13
CA ASP A 144 8.84 4.29 21.46
C ASP A 144 8.19 3.16 22.26
N CYS A 145 7.97 1.99 21.66
CA CYS A 145 7.35 0.83 22.29
C CYS A 145 8.39 0.01 23.04
N SER A 146 8.05 -0.43 24.25
CA SER A 146 8.91 -1.29 25.08
C SER A 146 8.71 -2.79 24.82
N ASP A 147 7.57 -3.17 24.25
CA ASP A 147 7.20 -4.56 23.99
C ASP A 147 7.60 -4.97 22.56
N PRO A 148 8.42 -6.02 22.37
CA PRO A 148 8.81 -6.50 21.05
C PRO A 148 7.63 -6.85 20.15
N TYR A 149 6.53 -7.36 20.71
CA TYR A 149 5.32 -7.65 19.93
C TYR A 149 4.66 -6.36 19.42
N GLY A 150 4.50 -5.36 20.29
CA GLY A 150 4.02 -4.02 19.92
C GLY A 150 4.89 -3.33 18.86
N VAL A 151 6.22 -3.50 18.91
CA VAL A 151 7.15 -3.00 17.87
C VAL A 151 6.85 -3.64 16.52
N LEU A 152 6.79 -4.98 16.47
CA LEU A 152 6.53 -5.72 15.22
C LEU A 152 5.15 -5.42 14.66
N LEU A 153 4.13 -5.33 15.51
CA LEU A 153 2.76 -5.01 15.10
C LEU A 153 2.69 -3.59 14.54
N ALA A 154 3.27 -2.61 15.24
CA ALA A 154 3.26 -1.23 14.77
C ALA A 154 3.98 -1.07 13.42
N LEU A 155 5.12 -1.72 13.24
CA LEU A 155 5.83 -1.73 11.97
C LEU A 155 5.04 -2.46 10.90
N GLY A 156 4.48 -3.64 11.18
CA GLY A 156 3.68 -4.41 10.23
C GLY A 156 2.50 -3.63 9.67
N ILE A 157 1.72 -2.96 10.52
CA ILE A 157 0.60 -2.10 10.06
C ILE A 157 1.11 -0.92 9.23
N SER A 158 2.18 -0.27 9.69
CA SER A 158 2.75 0.89 9.00
C SER A 158 3.29 0.52 7.62
N PHE A 159 3.99 -0.61 7.52
CA PHE A 159 4.51 -1.16 6.27
C PHE A 159 3.38 -1.62 5.34
N SER A 160 2.31 -2.20 5.88
CA SER A 160 1.14 -2.58 5.09
C SER A 160 0.53 -1.34 4.42
N ILE A 161 0.17 -0.31 5.19
CA ILE A 161 -0.46 0.90 4.64
C ILE A 161 0.45 1.60 3.63
N ILE A 162 1.74 1.75 3.92
CA ILE A 162 2.66 2.44 3.00
C ILE A 162 2.90 1.66 1.70
N LEU A 163 3.09 0.34 1.78
CA LEU A 163 3.40 -0.47 0.61
C LEU A 163 2.20 -0.58 -0.33
N TYR A 164 0.99 -0.81 0.20
CA TYR A 164 -0.21 -0.80 -0.63
C TYR A 164 -0.44 0.57 -1.31
N SER A 165 -0.17 1.67 -0.60
CA SER A 165 -0.31 3.03 -1.16
C SER A 165 0.69 3.31 -2.28
N PHE A 166 1.97 2.96 -2.06
CA PHE A 166 3.03 3.19 -3.06
C PHE A 166 2.93 2.24 -4.25
N VAL A 167 2.52 0.99 -4.05
CA VAL A 167 2.26 0.04 -5.15
C VAL A 167 1.10 0.54 -6.00
N ASN A 168 0.00 1.01 -5.41
CA ASN A 168 -1.10 1.60 -6.16
C ASN A 168 -0.64 2.83 -6.98
N ALA A 169 0.08 3.77 -6.36
CA ALA A 169 0.64 4.91 -7.07
C ALA A 169 1.58 4.52 -8.22
N ALA A 170 2.40 3.47 -8.03
CA ALA A 170 3.30 2.95 -9.05
C ALA A 170 2.55 2.29 -10.23
N VAL A 171 1.44 1.60 -9.97
CA VAL A 171 0.56 1.07 -11.02
C VAL A 171 -0.05 2.20 -11.84
N VAL A 172 -0.60 3.22 -11.17
CA VAL A 172 -1.23 4.37 -11.83
C VAL A 172 -0.22 5.17 -12.68
N ALA A 173 1.00 5.31 -12.20
CA ALA A 173 2.11 5.92 -12.93
C ALA A 173 2.73 5.00 -14.01
N ASN A 174 2.16 3.81 -14.25
CA ASN A 174 2.64 2.81 -15.21
C ASN A 174 4.08 2.32 -14.95
N VAL A 175 4.58 2.45 -13.72
CA VAL A 175 5.93 2.00 -13.31
C VAL A 175 5.99 0.47 -13.19
N ILE A 176 4.88 -0.15 -12.78
CA ILE A 176 4.72 -1.59 -12.62
C ILE A 176 3.41 -2.06 -13.29
N PRO A 177 3.26 -3.35 -13.63
CA PRO A 177 2.03 -3.87 -14.23
C PRO A 177 0.84 -3.75 -13.28
N VAL A 178 -0.37 -3.69 -13.85
CA VAL A 178 -1.62 -3.52 -13.09
C VAL A 178 -1.79 -4.66 -12.06
N THR A 179 -1.88 -4.29 -10.78
CA THR A 179 -2.02 -5.25 -9.69
C THR A 179 -3.48 -5.47 -9.27
N GLY A 180 -4.35 -4.48 -9.48
CA GLY A 180 -5.75 -4.51 -9.01
C GLY A 180 -5.86 -4.37 -7.49
N LEU A 181 -5.01 -3.52 -6.91
CA LEU A 181 -4.94 -3.31 -5.46
C LEU A 181 -5.42 -1.91 -5.15
N SER A 182 -6.36 -1.82 -4.23
CA SER A 182 -6.92 -0.55 -3.76
C SER A 182 -5.95 0.23 -2.88
N MET A 183 -5.97 1.55 -3.04
CA MET A 183 -5.20 2.46 -2.19
C MET A 183 -5.82 2.56 -0.78
N PRO A 184 -5.07 2.28 0.30
CA PRO A 184 -5.57 2.44 1.66
C PRO A 184 -6.08 3.86 1.93
N LEU A 185 -7.14 3.99 2.73
CA LEU A 185 -7.77 5.24 3.20
C LEU A 185 -8.42 6.13 2.12
N ILE A 186 -8.08 5.97 0.86
CA ILE A 186 -8.54 6.83 -0.24
C ILE A 186 -9.49 6.10 -1.19
N SER A 187 -9.20 4.83 -1.49
CA SER A 187 -10.01 4.02 -2.41
C SER A 187 -11.43 3.79 -1.88
N TYR A 188 -12.39 3.73 -2.82
CA TYR A 188 -13.76 3.35 -2.52
C TYR A 188 -13.82 1.87 -2.14
N GLY A 189 -14.25 1.56 -0.92
CA GLY A 189 -14.31 0.18 -0.43
C GLY A 189 -14.62 0.11 1.05
N GLY A 190 -15.90 -0.08 1.40
CA GLY A 190 -16.38 -0.01 2.78
C GLY A 190 -15.63 -0.94 3.73
N SER A 191 -15.51 -2.22 3.37
CA SER A 191 -14.81 -3.23 4.19
C SER A 191 -13.32 -2.91 4.36
N GLY A 192 -12.65 -2.52 3.27
CA GLY A 192 -11.21 -2.15 3.31
C GLY A 192 -10.95 -0.92 4.16
N LEU A 193 -11.82 0.09 4.08
CA LEU A 193 -11.74 1.30 4.91
C LEU A 193 -11.93 0.97 6.39
N VAL A 194 -12.88 0.12 6.75
CA VAL A 194 -13.10 -0.32 8.14
C VAL A 194 -11.86 -1.03 8.69
N ILE A 195 -11.24 -1.94 7.91
CA ILE A 195 -10.02 -2.66 8.33
C ILE A 195 -8.85 -1.69 8.49
N ASN A 196 -8.68 -0.74 7.57
CA ASN A 196 -7.63 0.28 7.66
C ASN A 196 -7.81 1.16 8.91
N LEU A 197 -9.04 1.60 9.20
CA LEU A 197 -9.34 2.38 10.41
C LEU A 197 -9.14 1.58 11.69
N ALA A 198 -9.54 0.31 11.72
CA ALA A 198 -9.28 -0.59 12.84
C ALA A 198 -7.76 -0.75 13.09
N SER A 199 -6.99 -0.91 12.01
CA SER A 199 -5.53 -1.00 12.07
C SER A 199 -4.88 0.27 12.63
N ILE A 200 -5.37 1.45 12.23
CA ILE A 200 -4.96 2.73 12.81
C ILE A 200 -5.36 2.81 14.29
N GLY A 201 -6.54 2.32 14.66
CA GLY A 201 -6.99 2.23 16.05
C GLY A 201 -6.02 1.41 16.93
N ILE A 202 -5.51 0.30 16.40
CA ILE A 202 -4.50 -0.52 17.09
C ILE A 202 -3.18 0.26 17.25
N LEU A 203 -2.70 0.95 16.20
CA LEU A 203 -1.51 1.81 16.29
C LEU A 203 -1.65 2.89 17.36
N LEU A 204 -2.82 3.53 17.43
CA LEU A 204 -3.12 4.55 18.44
C LEU A 204 -3.19 3.97 19.85
N ASN A 205 -3.69 2.73 20.01
CA ASN A 205 -3.70 2.04 21.29
C ASN A 205 -2.27 1.76 21.79
N ILE A 206 -1.39 1.26 20.92
CA ILE A 206 0.03 1.02 21.24
C ILE A 206 0.72 2.32 21.67
N SER A 207 0.47 3.41 20.93
CA SER A 207 1.00 4.74 21.27
C SER A 207 0.53 5.23 22.65
N GLN A 208 -0.73 4.97 23.01
CA GLN A 208 -1.29 5.37 24.30
C GLN A 208 -0.81 4.51 25.47
N ALA A 209 -0.61 3.20 25.29
CA ALA A 209 -0.15 2.29 26.33
C ALA A 209 1.21 2.72 26.93
N LYS A 210 2.08 3.36 26.14
CA LYS A 210 3.30 3.99 26.65
C LYS A 210 3.00 5.14 27.62
N ARG A 211 2.05 6.02 27.26
CA ARG A 211 1.73 7.24 28.03
C ARG A 211 1.16 6.90 29.41
N SER A 212 0.42 5.80 29.55
CA SER A 212 -0.11 5.36 30.85
C SER A 212 0.98 4.83 31.78
N VAL A 213 1.96 4.08 31.28
CA VAL A 213 3.08 3.55 32.09
C VAL A 213 3.97 4.68 32.62
N LEU A 214 4.33 5.66 31.77
CA LEU A 214 5.14 6.81 32.20
C LEU A 214 4.44 7.67 33.26
N ARG A 215 3.11 7.80 33.17
CA ARG A 215 2.30 8.60 34.11
C ARG A 215 2.18 7.95 35.50
N GLN A 216 2.31 6.63 35.62
CA GLN A 216 2.32 5.97 36.93
C GLN A 216 3.62 6.22 37.72
N ASN A 217 4.76 6.37 37.04
CA ASN A 217 6.05 6.65 37.68
C ASN A 217 6.19 8.08 38.25
N GLU A 218 5.25 8.98 37.96
CA GLU A 218 5.24 10.35 38.50
C GLU A 218 4.39 10.51 39.77
N TRP A 219 3.75 9.44 40.26
CA TRP A 219 2.99 9.50 41.51
C TRP A 219 3.94 9.47 42.73
N LYS A 220 4.29 10.65 43.23
CA LYS A 220 4.84 10.82 44.59
C LYS A 220 3.69 11.03 45.57
N PRO A 221 3.41 10.10 46.51
CA PRO A 221 2.48 10.41 47.58
C PRO A 221 3.04 11.58 48.39
N LYS A 222 2.30 12.69 48.44
CA LYS A 222 2.56 13.74 49.44
C LYS A 222 2.24 13.13 50.80
N LEU A 223 3.29 12.69 51.51
CA LEU A 223 3.21 12.42 52.93
C LEU A 223 2.95 13.76 53.62
N TYR A 224 1.69 14.01 53.98
CA TYR A 224 1.35 15.04 54.94
C TYR A 224 1.76 14.50 56.31
N GLY A 225 2.90 14.97 56.80
CA GLY A 225 3.30 14.87 58.22
C GLY A 225 2.76 16.05 59.01
#